data_AF-A0A329XCZ8-F1
#
_entry.id   AF-A0A329XCZ8-F1
#
_cell.length_a   1.000
_cell.length_b   1.000
_cell.length_c   1.000
_cell.angle_alpha   90.00
_cell.angle_beta   90.00
_cell.angle_gamma   90.00
#
_symmetry.space_group_name_H-M   'P 1'
#
loop_
_entity.id
_entity.type
_entity.pdbx_description
1 polymer ?
#
loop_
_entity_poly.entity_id
_entity_poly.type
_entity_poly.pdbx_seq_one_letter_code
_entity_poly.pdbx_strand_id
1 'polypeptide(L)'
;MYGRVNTPLHPVIESLIRNHIINNDRILPTMAGIAGLHAEVQALNNLLILEDKKVGKIIGSRKISEYIRDMLKSSIFTQRLTTKQAGDNFAACHNCSGILSSPVNVVTGKVTSAGSDFSSTLSRYKTPQESPI
;
A
#
# COMPACT_ATOMS: atom_id res chain seq x y z
N MET A 1 9.34 7.55 9.09
CA MET A 1 7.97 8.04 9.30
C MET A 1 7.32 7.32 10.46
N TYR A 2 7.11 6.00 10.44
CA TYR A 2 6.53 5.25 11.57
C TYR A 2 7.20 5.49 12.94
N GLY A 3 8.54 5.57 13.00
CA GLY A 3 9.27 5.93 14.23
C GLY A 3 9.30 7.42 14.58
N ARG A 4 8.84 8.32 13.69
CA ARG A 4 8.82 9.79 13.90
C ARG A 4 7.43 10.34 14.23
N VAL A 5 6.35 9.66 13.85
CA VAL A 5 4.94 10.12 14.06
C VAL A 5 4.19 9.34 15.16
N ASN A 6 4.90 8.63 16.05
CA ASN A 6 4.32 7.82 17.15
C ASN A 6 3.26 6.77 16.73
N THR A 7 3.13 6.49 15.44
CA THR A 7 2.26 5.43 14.93
C THR A 7 3.16 4.29 14.46
N PRO A 8 3.19 3.16 15.18
CA PRO A 8 4.03 2.03 14.79
C PRO A 8 3.56 1.44 13.45
N LEU A 9 4.46 0.77 12.75
CA LEU A 9 4.10 -0.07 11.61
C LEU A 9 3.56 -1.40 12.15
N HIS A 10 2.31 -1.72 11.83
CA HIS A 10 1.69 -2.97 12.24
C HIS A 10 2.35 -4.15 11.49
N PRO A 11 2.70 -5.27 12.15
CA PRO A 11 3.44 -6.38 11.53
C PRO A 11 2.78 -6.98 10.27
N VAL A 12 1.45 -7.05 10.24
CA VAL A 12 0.71 -7.47 9.04
C VAL A 12 0.95 -6.52 7.87
N ILE A 13 0.97 -5.20 8.11
CA ILE A 13 1.18 -4.21 7.05
C ILE A 13 2.64 -4.23 6.59
N GLU A 14 3.58 -4.41 7.52
CA GLU A 14 4.98 -4.63 7.16
C GLU A 14 5.14 -5.82 6.21
N SER A 15 4.50 -6.95 6.52
CA SER A 15 4.52 -8.14 5.67
C SER A 15 3.94 -7.85 4.28
N LEU A 16 2.81 -7.16 4.18
CA LEU A 16 2.21 -6.78 2.89
C LEU A 16 3.12 -5.85 2.07
N ILE A 17 3.74 -4.85 2.72
CA ILE A 17 4.70 -3.95 2.06
C ILE A 17 5.90 -4.72 1.53
N ARG A 18 6.48 -5.61 2.36
CA ARG A 18 7.64 -6.43 1.97
C ARG A 18 7.30 -7.34 0.79
N ASN A 19 6.15 -8.00 0.84
CA ASN A 19 5.69 -8.85 -0.25
C ASN A 19 5.48 -8.06 -1.55
N HIS A 20 4.90 -6.86 -1.48
CA HIS A 20 4.76 -5.97 -2.64
C HIS A 20 6.12 -5.61 -3.25
N ILE A 21 7.09 -5.23 -2.42
CA ILE A 21 8.44 -4.89 -2.88
C ILE A 21 9.11 -6.09 -3.56
N ILE A 22 8.97 -7.30 -2.99
CA ILE A 22 9.51 -8.53 -3.58
C ILE A 22 8.85 -8.83 -4.93
N ASN A 23 7.51 -8.73 -5.00
CA ASN A 23 6.75 -8.98 -6.22
C ASN A 23 7.01 -7.95 -7.32
N ASN A 24 7.56 -6.79 -6.96
CA ASN A 24 7.96 -5.75 -7.90
C ASN A 24 9.48 -5.76 -8.19
N ASP A 25 10.15 -6.91 -8.00
CA ASP A 25 11.59 -7.10 -8.22
C ASP A 25 12.48 -6.14 -7.43
N ARG A 26 12.01 -5.66 -6.27
CA ARG A 26 12.65 -4.63 -5.46
C ARG A 26 12.82 -3.28 -6.18
N ILE A 27 12.05 -3.05 -7.23
CA ILE A 27 12.02 -1.79 -7.99
C ILE A 27 10.74 -1.06 -7.60
N LEU A 28 10.79 0.26 -7.40
CA LEU A 28 9.62 1.08 -7.14
C LEU A 28 9.64 2.29 -8.09
N PRO A 29 8.48 2.75 -8.60
CA PRO A 29 8.45 3.97 -9.40
C PRO A 29 8.87 5.16 -8.54
N THR A 30 9.91 5.91 -8.93
CA THR A 30 10.44 7.05 -8.16
C THR A 30 9.36 8.09 -7.83
N MET A 31 8.45 8.34 -8.76
CA MET A 31 7.35 9.30 -8.59
C MET A 31 6.13 8.75 -7.85
N ALA A 32 6.07 7.43 -7.59
CA ALA A 32 4.95 6.86 -6.85
C ALA A 32 5.07 7.14 -5.35
N GLY A 33 6.20 7.61 -4.85
CA GLY A 33 6.45 7.76 -3.41
C GLY A 33 6.81 6.44 -2.73
N ILE A 34 7.08 6.51 -1.43
CA ILE A 34 7.46 5.34 -0.63
C ILE A 34 6.22 4.48 -0.41
N ALA A 35 6.21 3.25 -0.93
CA ALA A 35 5.03 2.39 -1.00
C ALA A 35 4.24 2.25 0.33
N GLY A 36 4.95 2.23 1.47
CA GLY A 36 4.33 2.14 2.79
C GLY A 36 3.72 3.43 3.35
N LEU A 37 3.89 4.59 2.71
CA LEU A 37 3.54 5.91 3.27
C LEU A 37 2.32 6.57 2.59
N HIS A 38 1.64 5.83 1.72
CA HIS A 38 0.44 6.33 1.05
C HIS A 38 -0.74 6.33 2.02
N ALA A 39 -1.69 7.25 1.81
CA ALA A 39 -2.81 7.45 2.71
C ALA A 39 -3.63 6.16 2.90
N GLU A 40 -3.85 5.38 1.84
CA GLU A 40 -4.59 4.12 1.89
C GLU A 40 -3.88 3.06 2.74
N VAL A 41 -2.55 2.96 2.63
CA VAL A 41 -1.74 2.03 3.43
C VAL A 41 -1.69 2.46 4.89
N GLN A 42 -1.57 3.76 5.15
CA GLN A 42 -1.64 4.32 6.51
C GLN A 42 -3.01 4.09 7.15
N ALA A 43 -4.10 4.22 6.38
CA ALA A 43 -5.45 3.96 6.86
C ALA A 43 -5.62 2.51 7.33
N LEU A 44 -5.15 1.53 6.54
CA LEU A 44 -5.21 0.13 6.96
C LEU A 44 -4.30 -0.16 8.16
N ASN A 45 -3.10 0.42 8.20
CA ASN A 45 -2.20 0.32 9.36
C ASN A 45 -2.88 0.80 10.65
N ASN A 46 -3.52 1.96 10.58
CA ASN A 46 -4.23 2.53 11.71
C ASN A 46 -5.42 1.67 12.13
N LEU A 47 -6.19 1.13 11.18
CA LEU A 47 -7.28 0.21 11.48
C LEU A 47 -6.82 -0.97 12.32
N LEU A 48 -5.77 -1.69 11.89
CA LEU A 48 -5.34 -2.90 12.60
C LEU A 48 -4.82 -2.58 14.02
N ILE A 49 -4.10 -1.46 14.17
CA ILE A 49 -3.64 -0.97 15.49
C ILE A 49 -4.83 -0.61 16.39
N LEU A 50 -5.86 0.04 15.84
CA LEU A 50 -7.06 0.38 16.60
C LEU A 50 -7.81 -0.87 17.06
N GLU A 51 -7.93 -1.87 16.20
CA GLU A 51 -8.58 -3.13 16.56
C GLU A 51 -7.78 -3.92 17.61
N ASP A 52 -6.45 -3.94 17.54
CA ASP A 52 -5.61 -4.51 18.60
C ASP A 52 -5.85 -3.83 19.96
N LYS A 53 -5.82 -2.49 19.96
CA LYS A 53 -6.05 -1.67 21.17
C LYS A 53 -7.45 -1.90 21.74
N LYS A 54 -8.47 -1.96 20.88
CA LYS A 54 -9.87 -2.15 21.27
C LYS A 54 -10.10 -3.46 22.02
N VAL A 55 -9.37 -4.52 21.67
CA VAL A 55 -9.45 -5.82 22.37
C VAL A 55 -8.36 -6.00 23.44
N GLY A 56 -7.60 -4.95 23.77
CA GLY A 56 -6.56 -4.96 24.80
C GLY A 56 -5.38 -5.88 24.48
N LYS A 57 -5.07 -6.09 23.20
CA LYS A 57 -3.96 -6.94 22.75
C LYS A 57 -2.73 -6.12 22.38
N ILE A 58 -1.57 -6.77 22.44
CA ILE A 58 -0.33 -6.19 21.95
C ILE A 58 -0.44 -6.08 20.43
N ILE A 59 0.09 -4.99 19.87
CA ILE A 59 0.04 -4.73 18.42
C ILE A 59 0.62 -5.92 17.66
N GLY A 60 -0.14 -6.48 16.71
CA GLY A 60 0.30 -7.61 15.91
C GLY A 60 0.17 -8.99 16.58
N SER A 61 -0.34 -9.09 17.82
CA SER A 61 -0.37 -10.37 18.54
C SER A 61 -1.62 -11.23 18.31
N ARG A 62 -2.64 -10.74 17.61
CA ARG A 62 -3.86 -11.51 17.26
C ARG A 62 -3.59 -12.52 16.14
N LYS A 63 -4.50 -13.49 15.97
CA LYS A 63 -4.42 -14.46 14.87
C LYS A 63 -4.64 -13.77 13.53
N ILE A 64 -3.99 -14.26 12.47
CA ILE A 64 -4.12 -13.69 11.12
C ILE A 64 -5.58 -13.64 10.63
N SER A 65 -6.39 -14.64 10.99
CA SER A 65 -7.81 -14.70 10.64
C SER A 65 -8.64 -13.59 11.26
N GLU A 66 -8.21 -13.02 12.38
CA GLU A 66 -8.86 -11.87 13.02
C GLU A 66 -8.60 -10.60 12.21
N TYR A 67 -7.36 -10.35 11.78
CA TYR A 67 -7.06 -9.20 10.91
C TYR A 67 -7.75 -9.31 9.55
N ILE A 68 -7.83 -10.51 8.97
CA ILE A 68 -8.60 -10.77 7.73
C ILE A 68 -10.07 -10.37 7.92
N ARG A 69 -10.66 -10.69 9.08
CA ARG A 69 -12.04 -10.31 9.40
C ARG A 69 -12.19 -8.80 9.50
N ASP A 70 -11.23 -8.11 10.12
CA ASP A 70 -11.25 -6.64 10.23
C ASP A 70 -11.14 -5.97 8.84
N MET A 71 -10.30 -6.52 7.95
CA MET A 71 -10.18 -6.09 6.56
C MET A 71 -11.50 -6.28 5.79
N LEU A 72 -12.16 -7.43 5.95
CA LEU A 72 -13.45 -7.72 5.30
C LEU A 72 -14.59 -6.82 5.79
N LYS A 73 -14.53 -6.36 7.04
CA LYS A 73 -15.53 -5.46 7.65
C LYS A 73 -15.26 -3.99 7.40
N SER A 74 -14.14 -3.65 6.76
CA SER A 74 -13.73 -2.28 6.51
C SER A 74 -13.68 -1.99 5.01
N SER A 75 -13.60 -0.71 4.69
CA SER A 75 -13.52 -0.23 3.32
C SER A 75 -12.73 1.06 3.30
N ILE A 76 -11.87 1.20 2.31
CA ILE A 76 -11.05 2.39 2.09
C ILE A 76 -11.67 3.17 0.93
N PHE A 77 -11.87 4.46 1.15
CA PHE A 77 -12.42 5.39 0.17
C PHE A 77 -11.51 6.61 0.08
N THR A 78 -11.09 6.96 -1.14
CA THR A 78 -10.12 8.04 -1.38
C THR A 78 -10.67 9.00 -2.43
N GLN A 79 -10.73 10.29 -2.10
CA GLN A 79 -11.17 11.33 -3.02
C GLN A 79 -10.05 12.31 -3.34
N ARG A 80 -10.15 12.92 -4.53
CA ARG A 80 -9.29 14.03 -4.93
C ARG A 80 -9.73 15.29 -4.19
N LEU A 81 -8.80 15.91 -3.46
CA LEU A 81 -9.06 17.17 -2.73
C LEU A 81 -8.59 18.40 -3.51
N THR A 82 -7.63 18.24 -4.40
CA THR A 82 -7.03 19.32 -5.18
C THR A 82 -7.18 19.00 -6.67
N THR A 83 -7.39 20.03 -7.50
CA THR A 83 -7.61 20.02 -8.97
C THR A 83 -9.07 20.24 -9.41
N LYS A 84 -9.26 20.40 -10.73
CA LYS A 84 -10.58 20.50 -11.39
C LYS A 84 -11.48 19.27 -11.15
N GLN A 85 -10.92 18.17 -10.65
CA GLN A 85 -11.57 16.90 -10.35
C GLN A 85 -11.82 16.72 -8.84
N ALA A 86 -11.89 17.81 -8.08
CA ALA A 86 -12.14 17.73 -6.64
C ALA A 86 -13.48 17.01 -6.36
N GLY A 87 -13.45 16.05 -5.43
CA GLY A 87 -14.57 15.18 -5.10
C GLY A 87 -14.62 13.88 -5.91
N ASP A 88 -13.90 13.78 -7.02
CA ASP A 88 -13.85 12.56 -7.82
C ASP A 88 -13.13 11.44 -7.06
N ASN A 89 -13.56 10.21 -7.36
CA ASN A 89 -12.91 9.00 -6.87
C ASN A 89 -11.44 8.96 -7.30
N PHE A 90 -10.56 8.64 -6.35
CA PHE A 90 -9.17 8.34 -6.60
C PHE A 90 -8.95 6.84 -6.42
N ALA A 91 -8.76 6.12 -7.53
CA ALA A 91 -8.39 4.71 -7.47
C ALA A 91 -7.02 4.54 -6.83
N ALA A 92 -6.85 3.46 -6.05
CA ALA A 92 -5.57 3.12 -5.44
C ALA A 92 -4.48 3.05 -6.52
N CYS A 93 -3.36 3.72 -6.29
CA CYS A 93 -2.22 3.67 -7.21
C CYS A 93 -1.54 2.29 -7.16
N HIS A 94 -0.60 2.02 -8.06
CA HIS A 94 0.06 0.71 -8.17
C HIS A 94 0.62 0.17 -6.84
N ASN A 95 1.29 1.01 -6.03
CA ASN A 95 1.78 0.61 -4.71
C ASN A 95 0.63 0.18 -3.79
N CYS A 96 -0.43 0.99 -3.71
CA CYS A 96 -1.57 0.71 -2.87
C CYS A 96 -2.36 -0.50 -3.37
N SER A 97 -2.56 -0.65 -4.68
CA SER A 97 -3.21 -1.81 -5.27
C SER A 97 -2.50 -3.13 -4.94
N GLY A 98 -1.16 -3.14 -4.99
CA GLY A 98 -0.37 -4.33 -4.67
C GLY A 98 -0.31 -4.64 -3.18
N ILE A 99 -0.15 -3.63 -2.33
CA ILE A 99 -0.13 -3.78 -0.86
C ILE A 99 -1.51 -4.14 -0.32
N LEU A 100 -2.55 -3.42 -0.74
CA LEU A 100 -3.94 -3.57 -0.31
C LEU A 100 -4.65 -4.61 -1.20
N SER A 101 -4.03 -5.77 -1.37
CA SER A 101 -4.62 -6.89 -2.10
C SER A 101 -5.79 -7.51 -1.32
N SER A 102 -6.45 -8.52 -1.92
CA SER A 102 -7.57 -9.22 -1.25
C SER A 102 -7.15 -9.71 0.15
N PRO A 103 -7.94 -9.48 1.21
CA PRO A 103 -9.37 -9.12 1.20
C PRO A 103 -9.70 -7.62 1.34
N VAL A 104 -8.71 -6.72 1.27
CA VAL A 104 -8.94 -5.29 1.53
C VAL A 104 -9.87 -4.67 0.47
N ASN A 105 -10.97 -4.07 0.89
CA ASN A 105 -11.88 -3.38 -0.01
C ASN A 105 -11.46 -1.92 -0.23
N VAL A 106 -11.19 -1.53 -1.48
CA VAL A 106 -10.97 -0.13 -1.87
C VAL A 106 -12.08 0.28 -2.81
N VAL A 107 -13.03 1.05 -2.29
CA VAL A 107 -14.32 1.36 -2.95
C VAL A 107 -14.11 2.20 -4.21
N THR A 108 -13.06 3.03 -4.22
CA THR A 108 -12.73 3.90 -5.36
C THR A 108 -11.94 3.20 -6.46
N GLY A 109 -11.69 1.89 -6.31
CA GLY A 109 -11.02 1.04 -7.29
C GLY A 109 -9.52 0.86 -7.04
N LYS A 110 -8.93 -0.04 -7.82
CA LYS A 110 -7.50 -0.38 -7.80
C LYS A 110 -6.99 -0.44 -9.23
N VAL A 111 -5.83 0.18 -9.49
CA VAL A 111 -5.17 0.05 -10.80
C VAL A 111 -4.35 -1.26 -10.88
N THR A 112 -4.21 -1.82 -12.08
CA THR A 112 -3.46 -3.07 -12.32
C THR A 112 -1.99 -2.84 -12.70
N SER A 113 -1.61 -1.62 -13.07
CA SER A 113 -0.23 -1.26 -13.43
C SER A 113 0.14 0.13 -12.91
N ALA A 114 1.43 0.44 -12.85
CA ALA A 114 1.92 1.80 -12.57
C ALA A 114 1.94 2.70 -13.82
N GLY A 115 1.27 2.29 -14.90
CA GLY A 115 1.31 2.95 -16.21
C GLY A 115 2.43 2.45 -17.13
N SER A 116 2.29 2.75 -18.43
CA SER A 116 3.21 2.35 -19.50
C SER A 116 4.63 2.87 -19.29
N ASP A 117 4.77 4.05 -18.71
CA ASP A 117 6.06 4.71 -18.51
C ASP A 117 6.90 3.99 -17.44
N PHE A 118 6.24 3.46 -16.40
CA PHE A 118 6.91 2.61 -15.44
C PHE A 118 7.30 1.27 -16.05
N SER A 119 6.41 0.63 -16.80
CA SER A 119 6.70 -0.64 -17.48
C SER A 119 7.87 -0.52 -18.44
N SER A 120 7.95 0.56 -19.23
CA SER A 120 9.08 0.80 -20.13
C SER A 120 10.39 1.07 -19.39
N THR A 121 10.34 1.83 -18.29
CA THR A 121 11.50 2.07 -17.42
C THR A 121 12.00 0.78 -16.80
N LEU A 122 11.10 -0.06 -16.28
CA LEU A 122 11.42 -1.35 -15.72
C LEU A 122 12.09 -2.27 -16.74
N SER A 123 11.57 -2.33 -17.98
CA SER A 123 12.19 -3.08 -19.07
C SER A 123 13.62 -2.63 -19.36
N ARG A 124 13.89 -1.30 -19.38
CA ARG A 124 15.25 -0.78 -19.58
C ARG A 124 16.26 -1.17 -18.50
N TYR A 125 15.80 -1.35 -17.26
CA TYR A 125 16.65 -1.85 -16.16
C TYR A 125 16.88 -3.36 -16.21
N LYS A 126 15.94 -4.12 -16.79
CA LYS A 126 16.03 -5.58 -16.91
C LYS A 126 16.84 -6.04 -18.12
N THR A 127 16.95 -5.22 -19.16
CA THR A 127 17.88 -5.48 -20.27
C THR A 127 19.31 -5.21 -19.78
N PRO A 128 20.28 -6.13 -20.03
CA PRO A 128 21.69 -5.84 -19.76
C PRO A 128 22.07 -4.57 -20.52
N GLN A 129 22.43 -3.51 -19.80
CA GLN A 129 23.07 -2.37 -20.44
C GLN A 129 24.52 -2.78 -20.69
N GLU A 130 24.92 -2.82 -21.96
CA GLU A 130 26.36 -2.84 -22.27
C GLU A 130 26.97 -1.61 -21.61
N SER A 131 27.98 -1.84 -20.76
CA SER A 131 28.74 -0.75 -20.15
C SER A 131 29.23 0.17 -21.26
N PRO A 132 29.04 1.50 -21.14
CA PRO A 132 29.77 2.42 -21.98
C PRO A 132 31.25 2.24 -21.65
N ILE A 133 32.01 1.74 -22.62
CA ILE A 133 33.48 1.74 -22.62
C ILE A 133 33.95 3.17 -22.87
#